data_AF-A0A3B4Z5B1-F1
#
_entry.id   AF-A0A3B4Z5B1-F1
#
_cell.length_a   1.000
_cell.length_b   1.000
_cell.length_c   1.000
_cell.angle_alpha   90.00
_cell.angle_beta   90.00
_cell.angle_gamma   90.00
#
_symmetry.space_group_name_H-M   'P 1'
#
loop_
_entity.id
_entity.type
_entity.pdbx_description
1 polymer ?
#
loop_
_entity_poly.entity_id
_entity_poly.type
_entity_poly.pdbx_seq_one_letter_code
_entity_poly.pdbx_strand_id
1 'polypeptide(L)'
;MIEELSSMMNGTFRGVFVHRYRDCLSEIRAACIEELGIWLKTDPEDFLNDGCLKYLGWTLHDKQSPVRLQCARTLQGLYQEKEFIGRLELFTSRFKVRHPSGLDSRLI
;
A
#
# COMPACT_ATOMS: atom_id res chain seq x y z
N MET A 1 13.71 -23.93 5.96
CA MET A 1 14.32 -22.61 5.65
C MET A 1 13.37 -21.66 4.91
N ILE A 2 12.98 -21.88 3.64
CA ILE A 2 12.05 -20.95 2.94
C ILE A 2 10.66 -20.94 3.61
N GLU A 3 10.11 -22.11 3.93
CA GLU A 3 8.80 -22.22 4.61
C GLU A 3 8.81 -21.59 6.01
N GLU A 4 9.90 -21.75 6.76
CA GLU A 4 10.05 -21.13 8.08
C GLU A 4 10.12 -19.60 7.98
N LEU A 5 10.83 -19.07 6.97
CA LEU A 5 10.90 -17.64 6.73
C LEU A 5 9.52 -17.07 6.34
N SER A 6 8.82 -17.73 5.42
CA SER A 6 7.44 -17.35 5.05
C SER A 6 6.50 -17.38 6.26
N SER A 7 6.63 -18.40 7.13
CA SER A 7 5.88 -18.48 8.38
C SER A 7 6.18 -17.32 9.33
N MET A 8 7.46 -16.94 9.49
CA MET A 8 7.85 -15.79 10.31
C MET A 8 7.34 -14.47 9.74
N MET A 9 7.39 -14.29 8.41
CA MET A 9 6.86 -13.11 7.74
C MET A 9 5.34 -13.01 7.92
N ASN A 10 4.61 -14.11 7.71
CA ASN A 10 3.17 -14.15 7.93
C ASN A 10 2.80 -13.91 9.40
N GLY A 11 3.58 -14.47 10.33
CA GLY A 11 3.44 -14.22 11.77
C GLY A 11 3.62 -12.74 12.11
N THR A 12 4.64 -12.09 11.53
CA THR A 12 4.90 -10.65 11.71
C THR A 12 3.78 -9.81 11.08
N PHE A 13 3.33 -10.16 9.87
CA PHE A 13 2.25 -9.46 9.19
C PHE A 13 0.96 -9.51 9.99
N ARG A 14 0.52 -10.72 10.39
CA ARG A 14 -0.74 -10.92 11.11
C ARG A 14 -0.67 -10.45 12.56
N GLY A 15 0.45 -10.67 13.25
CA GLY A 15 0.62 -10.36 14.66
C GLY A 15 0.98 -8.90 14.94
N VAL A 16 1.64 -8.22 14.00
CA VAL A 16 2.12 -6.84 14.20
C VAL A 16 1.49 -5.90 13.19
N PHE A 17 1.75 -6.07 11.89
CA PHE A 17 1.36 -5.08 10.87
C PHE A 17 -0.15 -4.81 10.86
N VAL A 18 -0.99 -5.85 10.84
CA VAL A 18 -2.46 -5.74 10.82
C VAL A 18 -3.02 -4.97 12.03
N HIS A 19 -2.28 -4.94 13.13
CA HIS A 19 -2.64 -4.18 14.32
C HIS A 19 -2.06 -2.76 14.30
N ARG A 20 -0.82 -2.60 13.82
CA ARG A 20 -0.07 -1.34 13.92
C ARG A 20 -0.26 -0.37 12.76
N TYR A 21 -0.70 -0.79 11.58
CA TYR A 21 -0.99 0.16 10.49
C TYR A 21 -2.08 1.19 10.85
N ARG A 22 -2.87 0.91 11.90
CA ARG A 22 -3.95 1.75 12.46
C ARG A 22 -3.65 2.24 13.89
N ASP A 23 -2.38 2.38 14.25
CA ASP A 23 -1.92 2.91 15.53
C ASP A 23 -2.52 4.29 15.86
N CYS A 24 -2.62 4.61 17.15
CA CYS A 24 -2.86 5.96 17.63
C CYS A 24 -1.76 6.93 17.17
N LEU A 25 -0.50 6.49 17.19
CA LEU A 25 0.66 7.29 16.78
C LEU A 25 0.83 7.29 15.26
N SER A 26 0.95 8.48 14.67
CA SER A 26 0.98 8.63 13.21
C SER A 26 2.27 8.15 12.58
N GLU A 27 3.37 8.26 13.31
CA GLU A 27 4.71 7.84 12.94
C GLU A 27 4.76 6.32 12.77
N ILE A 28 4.09 5.57 13.66
CA ILE A 28 4.00 4.11 13.56
C ILE A 28 3.16 3.70 12.35
N ARG A 29 2.05 4.40 12.09
CA ARG A 29 1.23 4.13 10.89
C ARG A 29 2.03 4.38 9.61
N ALA A 30 2.76 5.49 9.53
CA ALA A 30 3.62 5.80 8.39
C ALA A 30 4.69 4.72 8.19
N ALA A 31 5.39 4.32 9.25
CA ALA A 31 6.40 3.26 9.19
C ALA A 31 5.82 1.92 8.71
N CYS A 32 4.65 1.52 9.19
CA CYS A 32 3.98 0.31 8.71
C CYS A 32 3.72 0.37 7.19
N ILE A 33 3.33 1.53 6.67
CA ILE A 33 2.96 1.71 5.26
C ILE A 33 4.18 1.80 4.35
N GLU A 34 5.29 2.31 4.86
CA GLU A 34 6.59 2.22 4.22
C GLU A 34 7.03 0.75 4.08
N GLU A 35 7.03 -0.01 5.18
CA GLU A 35 7.43 -1.42 5.19
C GLU A 35 6.52 -2.29 4.31
N LEU A 36 5.21 -2.05 4.32
CA LEU A 36 4.30 -2.72 3.38
C LEU A 36 4.72 -2.46 1.94
N GLY A 37 5.10 -1.22 1.61
CA GLY A 37 5.60 -0.86 0.29
C GLY A 37 6.84 -1.64 -0.13
N ILE A 38 7.74 -1.89 0.83
CA ILE A 38 8.93 -2.72 0.60
C ILE A 38 8.51 -4.16 0.31
N TRP A 39 7.67 -4.78 1.14
CA TRP A 39 7.23 -6.16 0.93
C TRP A 39 6.50 -6.35 -0.42
N LEU A 40 5.65 -5.39 -0.80
CA LEU A 40 4.95 -5.40 -2.09
C LEU A 40 5.91 -5.38 -3.30
N LYS A 41 7.10 -4.79 -3.15
CA LYS A 41 8.14 -4.74 -4.19
C LYS A 41 9.07 -5.94 -4.16
N THR A 42 9.47 -6.39 -2.96
CA THR A 42 10.49 -7.43 -2.81
C THR A 42 9.94 -8.84 -2.97
N ASP A 43 8.66 -9.04 -2.65
CA ASP A 43 7.99 -10.33 -2.78
C ASP A 43 6.56 -10.14 -3.34
N PRO A 44 6.44 -9.70 -4.60
CA PRO A 44 5.15 -9.37 -5.19
C PRO A 44 4.23 -10.58 -5.30
N GLU A 45 4.73 -11.80 -5.47
CA GLU A 45 3.90 -13.01 -5.56
C GLU A 45 3.05 -13.20 -4.31
N ASP A 46 3.65 -13.09 -3.12
CA ASP A 46 2.94 -13.25 -1.85
C ASP A 46 2.22 -11.97 -1.39
N PHE A 47 2.77 -10.78 -1.68
CA PHE A 47 2.25 -9.53 -1.12
C PHE A 47 1.44 -8.67 -2.09
N LEU A 48 1.73 -8.63 -3.38
CA LEU A 48 1.10 -7.68 -4.33
C LEU A 48 -0.31 -8.14 -4.78
N ASN A 49 -1.19 -8.32 -3.82
CA ASN A 49 -2.58 -8.74 -4.04
C ASN A 49 -3.55 -7.80 -3.30
N ASP A 50 -4.84 -7.92 -3.62
CA ASP A 50 -5.89 -7.08 -3.00
C ASP A 50 -5.95 -7.19 -1.47
N GLY A 51 -5.56 -8.35 -0.93
CA GLY A 51 -5.51 -8.60 0.51
C GLY A 51 -4.56 -7.66 1.24
N CYS A 52 -3.46 -7.27 0.60
CA CYS A 52 -2.47 -6.31 1.10
C CYS A 52 -2.72 -4.89 0.58
N LEU A 53 -3.05 -4.72 -0.70
CA LEU A 53 -3.28 -3.39 -1.30
C LEU A 53 -4.41 -2.61 -0.62
N LYS A 54 -5.40 -3.30 -0.03
CA LYS A 54 -6.46 -2.64 0.75
C LYS A 54 -5.93 -1.75 1.88
N TYR A 55 -4.79 -2.08 2.49
CA TYR A 55 -4.21 -1.28 3.57
C TYR A 55 -3.71 0.07 3.05
N LEU A 56 -3.12 0.13 1.85
CA LEU A 56 -2.81 1.40 1.19
C LEU A 56 -4.11 2.17 0.87
N GLY A 57 -5.13 1.50 0.35
CA GLY A 57 -6.42 2.12 0.03
C GLY A 57 -7.12 2.76 1.22
N TRP A 58 -7.09 2.10 2.39
CA TRP A 58 -7.60 2.68 3.63
C TRP A 58 -6.72 3.84 4.13
N THR A 59 -5.40 3.70 4.02
CA THR A 59 -4.43 4.69 4.49
C THR A 59 -4.43 5.98 3.66
N LEU A 60 -4.84 5.93 2.39
CA LEU A 60 -5.09 7.15 1.59
C LEU A 60 -6.05 8.14 2.29
N HIS A 61 -6.91 7.64 3.17
CA HIS A 61 -7.89 8.43 3.92
C HIS A 61 -7.46 8.73 5.37
N ASP A 62 -6.18 8.51 5.72
CA ASP A 62 -5.67 8.81 7.06
C ASP A 62 -5.87 10.29 7.42
N LYS A 63 -6.17 10.57 8.69
CA LYS A 63 -6.38 11.95 9.17
C LYS A 63 -5.11 12.79 9.10
N GLN A 64 -3.95 12.17 9.28
CA GLN A 64 -2.65 12.84 9.36
C GLN A 64 -2.00 12.92 7.99
N SER A 65 -1.59 14.13 7.58
CA SER A 65 -0.97 14.34 6.26
C SER A 65 0.35 13.57 6.06
N PRO A 66 1.24 13.36 7.06
CA PRO A 66 2.46 12.59 6.84
C PRO A 66 2.18 11.13 6.47
N VAL A 67 1.13 10.53 7.04
CA VAL A 67 0.75 9.15 6.74
C VAL A 67 0.21 9.02 5.32
N ARG A 68 -0.63 9.97 4.88
CA ARG A 68 -1.11 10.03 3.48
C ARG A 68 0.05 10.25 2.50
N LEU A 69 1.01 11.11 2.85
CA LEU A 69 2.21 11.34 2.04
C LEU A 69 3.04 10.06 1.88
N GLN A 70 3.25 9.30 2.96
CA GLN A 70 3.95 8.02 2.88
C GLN A 70 3.20 7.03 1.99
N CYS A 71 1.87 6.93 2.15
CA CYS A 71 1.05 6.09 1.27
C CYS A 71 1.19 6.47 -0.21
N ALA A 72 1.21 7.78 -0.52
CA ALA A 72 1.39 8.26 -1.89
C ALA A 72 2.77 7.91 -2.46
N ARG A 73 3.84 8.02 -1.64
CA ARG A 73 5.20 7.59 -2.03
C ARG A 73 5.28 6.09 -2.29
N THR A 74 4.67 5.28 -1.42
CA THR A 74 4.58 3.82 -1.61
C THR A 74 3.89 3.50 -2.94
N LEU A 75 2.72 4.10 -3.20
CA LEU A 75 2.00 3.91 -4.46
C LEU A 75 2.82 4.38 -5.66
N GLN A 76 3.43 5.56 -5.60
CA GLN A 76 4.30 6.06 -6.66
C GLN A 76 5.39 5.05 -7.00
N GLY A 77 6.05 4.49 -5.99
CA GLY A 77 7.05 3.45 -6.18
C GLY A 77 6.50 2.21 -6.87
N LEU A 78 5.29 1.76 -6.54
CA LEU A 78 4.66 0.60 -7.17
C LEU A 78 4.26 0.86 -8.63
N TYR A 79 3.72 2.03 -8.94
CA TYR A 79 3.33 2.40 -10.32
C TYR A 79 4.52 2.69 -11.24
N GLN A 80 5.72 2.90 -10.69
CA GLN A 80 6.95 3.00 -11.50
C GLN A 80 7.38 1.64 -12.08
N GLU A 81 6.97 0.53 -11.47
CA GLU A 81 7.28 -0.82 -11.93
C GLU A 81 6.25 -1.28 -12.98
N LYS A 82 6.65 -1.33 -14.25
CA LYS A 82 5.74 -1.66 -15.37
C LYS A 82 5.07 -3.03 -15.21
N GLU A 83 5.78 -3.99 -14.62
CA GLU A 83 5.28 -5.35 -14.38
C GLU A 83 4.13 -5.39 -13.37
N PHE A 84 4.01 -4.36 -12.50
CA PHE A 84 3.01 -4.32 -11.46
C PHE A 84 1.68 -3.70 -11.91
N ILE A 85 1.67 -3.01 -13.06
CA ILE A 85 0.51 -2.24 -13.53
C ILE A 85 -0.76 -3.09 -13.60
N GLY A 86 -0.67 -4.29 -14.18
CA GLY A 86 -1.82 -5.21 -14.26
C GLY A 86 -2.40 -5.59 -12.90
N ARG A 87 -1.54 -5.80 -11.89
CA ARG A 87 -1.95 -6.13 -10.51
C ARG A 87 -2.52 -4.93 -9.76
N LEU A 88 -2.24 -3.70 -10.22
CA LEU A 88 -2.74 -2.45 -9.63
C LEU A 88 -4.02 -1.95 -10.29
N GLU A 89 -4.49 -2.54 -11.39
CA GLU A 89 -5.66 -2.04 -12.13
C GLU A 89 -6.92 -1.95 -11.28
N LEU A 90 -7.24 -3.01 -10.52
CA LEU A 90 -8.42 -3.03 -9.66
C LEU A 90 -8.31 -1.98 -8.55
N PHE A 91 -7.15 -1.88 -7.91
CA PHE A 91 -6.87 -0.84 -6.93
C PHE A 91 -7.07 0.56 -7.53
N THR A 92 -6.50 0.81 -8.70
CA THR A 92 -6.63 2.08 -9.44
C THR A 92 -8.08 2.40 -9.71
N SER A 93 -8.84 1.46 -10.27
CA SER A 93 -10.25 1.66 -10.63
C SER A 93 -11.12 2.03 -9.41
N ARG A 94 -10.78 1.47 -8.25
CA ARG A 94 -11.51 1.68 -7.00
C ARG A 94 -11.18 3.00 -6.32
N PHE A 95 -9.92 3.42 -6.33
CA PHE A 95 -9.45 4.59 -5.57
C PHE A 95 -9.15 5.81 -6.43
N LYS A 96 -9.28 5.71 -7.77
CA LYS A 96 -9.26 6.87 -8.65
C LYS A 96 -10.39 7.81 -8.25
N VAL A 97 -10.03 9.02 -7.80
CA VAL A 97 -10.99 10.10 -7.60
C VAL A 97 -11.65 10.37 -8.94
N ARG A 98 -12.96 10.15 -9.03
CA ARG A 98 -13.75 10.62 -10.17
C ARG A 98 -13.80 12.14 -10.06
N HIS A 99 -12.88 12.83 -10.73
CA HIS A 99 -13.07 14.25 -10.97
C HIS A 99 -14.43 14.43 -11.67
N PRO A 100 -15.25 15.41 -11.27
CA PRO A 100 -16.44 15.74 -12.04
C PRO A 100 -15.99 15.97 -13.49
N SER A 101 -16.72 15.36 -14.43
CA SER A 101 -16.43 15.40 -15.87
C SER A 101 -16.17 16.84 -16.32
N GLY A 102 -14.90 17.18 -16.60
CA GLY A 102 -14.51 18.53 -17.02
C GLY A 102 -13.09 18.97 -16.68
N LEU A 103 -12.36 18.27 -15.83
CA LEU A 103 -10.93 18.56 -15.57
C LEU A 103 -10.07 17.64 -16.45
N ASP A 104 -9.37 18.25 -17.41
CA ASP A 104 -8.50 17.62 -18.38
C ASP A 104 -7.39 16.79 -17.69
N SER A 105 -7.28 15.53 -18.08
CA SER A 105 -6.25 14.59 -17.65
C SER A 105 -4.82 14.97 -18.05
N ARG A 106 -4.61 16.07 -18.79
CA ARG A 106 -3.30 16.58 -19.22
C ARG A 106 -2.53 17.38 -18.16
N LEU A 107 -3.06 17.50 -16.93
CA LEU A 107 -2.42 18.23 -15.83
C LEU A 107 -1.91 17.34 -14.69
N ILE A 108 -1.74 16.03 -14.93
CA ILE A 108 -1.03 15.11 -14.02
C ILE A 108 0.08 14.42 -14.78
#